data_AF-A0A8B6EBF1-F1
#
_entry.id   AF-A0A8B6EBF1-F1
#
_cell.length_a   1.000
_cell.length_b   1.000
_cell.length_c   1.000
_cell.angle_alpha   90.00
_cell.angle_beta   90.00
_cell.angle_gamma   90.00
#
_symmetry.space_group_name_H-M   'P 1'
#
loop_
_entity.id
_entity.type
_entity.pdbx_description
1 polymer ?
#
loop_
_entity_poly.entity_id
_entity_poly.type
_entity_poly.pdbx_seq_one_letter_code
_entity_poly.pdbx_strand_id
1 'polypeptide(L)'
;MLNMDVSRHQQTKFVLLLLIFITSLNDSIGTAVSVGKYSVEKNRRVIQTITPVESELAKSIIVCVRRFHGRDDACLADYNPETQTCNIFTSGCCPGNGNDETQTGFSLFRRDLEGLISQPAQDCSFYKNAGQPTGVYTIYPEHVPNGISVYCDMDEDDGGWTVIQRRFNGSVDFYRNWEEYKSGFGNVAGEHWLGNENIYQLTRGNSYVLRIDLQAFDGTKGYVKYFTFTIAERTDDYRLSIGEYCKNNVGEDGDYGMLFNNNAKFKTQDHDDTARPNSLPCSQKLHSGWWFQQYCSTVNLNGKWTADDSIDSMNWQYWNPYYTRGLKKSSMKIRRK
;
A
#
# COMPACT_ATOMS: atom_id res chain seq x y z
N MET A 1 29.81 3.65 40.13
CA MET A 1 29.13 2.33 40.16
C MET A 1 27.71 2.56 40.66
N LEU A 2 26.70 2.05 39.96
CA LEU A 2 25.31 2.02 40.45
C LEU A 2 24.85 0.57 40.44
N ASN A 3 24.88 -0.09 41.60
CA ASN A 3 24.22 -1.37 41.79
C ASN A 3 22.74 -1.10 42.00
N MET A 4 21.90 -1.46 41.02
CA MET A 4 20.46 -1.57 41.21
C MET A 4 20.11 -3.06 41.27
N ASP A 5 19.78 -3.52 42.47
CA ASP A 5 19.35 -4.91 42.68
C ASP A 5 17.87 -5.03 42.30
N VAL A 6 17.58 -5.75 41.22
CA VAL A 6 16.26 -5.82 40.58
C VAL A 6 15.68 -7.21 40.76
N SER A 7 14.63 -7.32 41.58
CA SER A 7 14.13 -8.61 42.04
C SER A 7 13.45 -9.43 40.93
N ARG A 8 13.47 -10.76 41.13
CA ARG A 8 13.09 -11.80 40.16
C ARG A 8 11.62 -11.76 39.67
N HIS A 9 10.79 -10.84 40.18
CA HIS A 9 9.42 -10.62 39.72
C HIS A 9 9.26 -9.44 38.74
N GLN A 10 10.25 -8.56 38.59
CA GLN A 10 10.20 -7.50 37.56
C GLN A 10 10.69 -7.99 36.19
N GLN A 11 11.62 -8.94 36.15
CA GLN A 11 12.17 -9.47 34.88
C GLN A 11 11.11 -10.10 33.96
N THR A 12 10.18 -10.90 34.49
CA THR A 12 9.12 -11.53 33.68
C THR A 12 8.19 -10.50 33.04
N LYS A 13 7.94 -9.36 33.70
CA LYS A 13 7.19 -8.25 33.09
C LYS A 13 7.99 -7.56 31.98
N PHE A 14 9.28 -7.26 32.23
CA PHE A 14 10.15 -6.65 31.20
C PHE A 14 10.29 -7.50 29.93
N VAL A 15 10.37 -8.83 30.05
CA VAL A 15 10.42 -9.73 28.88
C VAL A 15 9.08 -9.75 28.14
N LEU A 16 7.95 -9.69 28.85
CA LEU A 16 6.62 -9.66 28.22
C LEU A 16 6.34 -8.33 27.50
N LEU A 17 6.83 -7.20 28.03
CA LEU A 17 6.82 -5.91 27.33
C LEU A 17 7.63 -5.96 26.02
N LEU A 18 8.77 -6.63 26.01
CA LEU A 18 9.66 -6.65 24.83
C LEU A 18 8.99 -7.27 23.57
N LEU A 19 8.01 -8.16 23.78
CA LEU A 19 7.23 -8.80 22.71
C LEU A 19 6.09 -7.92 22.16
N ILE A 20 5.86 -6.75 22.74
CA ILE A 20 4.67 -5.90 22.48
C ILE A 20 5.03 -4.64 21.67
N PHE A 21 6.26 -4.50 21.11
CA PHE A 21 6.79 -3.18 20.70
C PHE A 21 7.61 -2.97 19.38
N ILE A 22 6.91 -2.88 18.22
CA ILE A 22 7.34 -2.30 16.93
C ILE A 22 6.33 -1.32 16.18
N THR A 23 4.97 -1.32 16.31
CA THR A 23 4.01 -0.56 15.42
C THR A 23 4.35 0.92 15.24
N SER A 24 4.10 1.69 16.29
CA SER A 24 4.05 3.14 16.37
C SER A 24 5.46 3.71 16.53
N LEU A 25 6.42 3.07 15.86
CA LEU A 25 7.52 3.78 15.21
C LEU A 25 6.96 4.59 14.03
N ASN A 26 6.17 5.61 14.39
CA ASN A 26 5.69 6.79 13.68
C ASN A 26 4.44 7.30 14.44
N ASP A 27 4.16 8.59 14.55
CA ASP A 27 4.75 9.74 13.84
C ASP A 27 5.29 10.82 14.80
N SER A 28 5.93 11.85 14.21
CA SER A 28 6.29 13.14 14.81
C SER A 28 7.45 13.18 15.84
N ILE A 29 8.46 14.00 15.50
CA ILE A 29 9.50 14.57 16.38
C ILE A 29 10.39 13.56 17.13
N GLY A 30 11.47 13.14 16.44
CA GLY A 30 12.80 12.98 17.03
C GLY A 30 12.97 12.11 18.28
N THR A 31 12.77 10.78 18.16
CA THR A 31 13.14 9.84 19.25
C THR A 31 14.43 9.08 18.93
N ALA A 32 15.53 9.51 19.58
CA ALA A 32 16.86 8.95 19.41
C ALA A 32 16.92 7.44 19.76
N VAL A 33 16.88 6.59 18.74
CA VAL A 33 17.27 5.18 18.88
C VAL A 33 18.78 5.15 19.18
N SER A 34 19.21 4.21 20.03
CA SER A 34 20.62 4.04 20.37
C SER A 34 21.04 2.57 20.31
N VAL A 35 22.25 2.34 19.80
CA VAL A 35 22.85 1.02 19.65
C VAL A 35 23.82 0.79 20.81
N GLY A 36 23.50 -0.17 21.69
CA GLY A 36 24.41 -0.62 22.74
C GLY A 36 25.37 -1.68 22.22
N LYS A 37 26.69 -1.42 22.23
CA LYS A 37 27.70 -2.48 22.08
C LYS A 37 27.80 -3.24 23.40
N TYR A 38 27.78 -4.57 23.35
CA TYR A 38 27.94 -5.41 24.54
C TYR A 38 29.16 -6.34 24.47
N SER A 39 29.71 -6.71 25.62
CA SER A 39 30.56 -7.90 25.81
C SER A 39 29.76 -9.01 26.51
N VAL A 40 30.20 -10.26 26.36
CA VAL A 40 29.77 -11.38 27.22
C VAL A 40 30.87 -11.68 28.22
N GLU A 41 30.55 -11.55 29.51
CA GLU A 41 31.49 -11.78 30.62
C GLU A 41 30.81 -12.69 31.65
N LYS A 42 31.38 -13.88 31.90
CA LYS A 42 30.89 -14.84 32.92
C LYS A 42 29.38 -15.14 32.77
N ASN A 43 28.96 -15.44 31.54
CA ASN A 43 27.57 -15.68 31.12
C ASN A 43 26.59 -14.51 31.38
N ARG A 44 27.08 -13.27 31.44
CA ARG A 44 26.27 -12.04 31.50
C ARG A 44 26.64 -11.10 30.35
N ARG A 45 25.64 -10.45 29.74
CA ARG A 45 25.89 -9.37 28.77
C ARG A 45 26.14 -8.07 29.52
N VAL A 46 27.27 -7.42 29.24
CA VAL A 46 27.67 -6.14 29.82
C VAL A 46 27.63 -5.08 28.72
N ILE A 47 26.83 -4.03 28.88
CA ILE A 47 26.77 -2.92 27.91
C ILE A 47 28.02 -2.06 28.10
N GLN A 48 28.83 -1.93 27.05
CA GLN A 48 30.10 -1.19 27.08
C GLN A 48 29.91 0.28 26.69
N THR A 49 29.19 0.53 25.60
CA THR A 49 28.97 1.86 25.02
C THR A 49 27.61 1.93 24.34
N ILE A 50 27.01 3.12 24.33
CA ILE A 50 25.70 3.41 23.73
C ILE A 50 25.90 4.50 22.67
N THR A 51 25.61 4.19 21.41
CA THR A 51 25.88 5.07 20.25
C THR A 51 24.57 5.53 19.61
N PRO A 52 24.34 6.83 19.36
CA PRO A 52 23.15 7.31 18.66
C PRO A 52 23.00 6.77 17.23
N VAL A 53 21.75 6.57 16.79
CA VAL A 53 21.40 6.04 15.46
C VAL A 53 21.41 7.13 14.39
N GLU A 54 22.61 7.55 13.99
CA GLU A 54 22.86 8.34 12.77
C GLU A 54 23.83 7.64 11.79
N SER A 55 24.32 6.44 12.14
CA SER A 55 25.26 5.66 11.32
C SER A 55 24.59 4.58 10.49
N GLU A 56 25.13 4.30 9.29
CA GLU A 56 24.67 3.21 8.40
C GLU A 56 24.66 1.84 9.10
N LEU A 57 25.58 1.63 10.03
CA LEU A 57 25.64 0.48 10.94
C LEU A 57 24.27 0.16 11.57
N ALA A 58 23.57 1.17 12.08
CA ALA A 58 22.27 0.98 12.72
C ALA A 58 21.17 0.59 11.72
N LYS A 59 21.22 1.12 10.49
CA LYS A 59 20.29 0.74 9.42
C LYS A 59 20.48 -0.72 9.03
N SER A 60 21.74 -1.17 8.89
CA SER A 60 22.05 -2.58 8.60
C SER A 60 21.61 -3.54 9.71
N ILE A 61 21.76 -3.14 10.98
CA ILE A 61 21.24 -3.91 12.13
C ILE A 61 19.71 -4.05 12.04
N ILE A 62 18.98 -2.97 11.72
CA ILE A 62 17.52 -3.00 11.54
C ILE A 62 17.12 -3.94 10.38
N VAL A 63 17.87 -3.95 9.27
CA VAL A 63 17.64 -4.88 8.14
C VAL A 63 17.88 -6.34 8.56
N CYS A 64 18.90 -6.61 9.38
CA CYS A 64 19.16 -7.94 9.93
C CYS A 64 18.01 -8.40 10.85
N VAL A 65 17.57 -7.56 11.79
CA VAL A 65 16.44 -7.86 12.70
C VAL A 65 15.11 -8.02 11.95
N ARG A 66 14.91 -7.38 10.78
CA ARG A 66 13.73 -7.65 9.95
C ARG A 66 13.70 -9.07 9.34
N ARG A 67 14.85 -9.70 9.09
CA ARG A 67 14.92 -11.10 8.58
C ARG A 67 14.61 -12.15 9.66
N PHE A 68 14.71 -11.79 10.93
CA PHE A 68 14.37 -12.63 12.07
C PHE A 68 12.84 -12.86 12.17
N HIS A 69 12.04 -11.85 11.82
CA HIS A 69 10.61 -11.77 12.14
C HIS A 69 9.67 -12.70 11.34
N GLY A 70 10.23 -13.66 10.59
CA GLY A 70 9.51 -14.64 9.76
C GLY A 70 10.05 -16.07 9.92
N ARG A 71 10.61 -16.39 11.09
CA ARG A 71 11.07 -17.74 11.47
C ARG A 71 10.73 -18.03 12.93
N ASP A 72 9.82 -18.96 13.16
CA ASP A 72 9.34 -19.31 14.50
C ASP A 72 10.40 -20.05 15.35
N ASP A 73 11.50 -20.50 14.76
CA ASP A 73 12.62 -21.17 15.42
C ASP A 73 13.77 -20.24 15.83
N ALA A 74 13.77 -18.97 15.40
CA ALA A 74 14.85 -18.03 15.70
C ALA A 74 14.69 -17.36 17.07
N CYS A 75 15.78 -17.21 17.84
CA CYS A 75 15.75 -16.47 19.11
C CYS A 75 16.91 -15.49 19.37
N LEU A 76 17.90 -15.39 18.47
CA LEU A 76 18.84 -14.27 18.43
C LEU A 76 19.22 -13.93 16.98
N ALA A 77 19.38 -12.63 16.69
CA ALA A 77 20.02 -12.15 15.47
C ALA A 77 21.18 -11.22 15.84
N ASP A 78 22.29 -11.30 15.10
CA ASP A 78 23.47 -10.45 15.26
C ASP A 78 23.98 -9.99 13.88
N TYR A 79 24.63 -8.83 13.83
CA TYR A 79 25.15 -8.25 12.60
C TYR A 79 26.62 -7.87 12.77
N ASN A 80 27.50 -8.63 12.12
CA ASN A 80 28.92 -8.29 12.06
C ASN A 80 29.13 -7.19 11.01
N PRO A 81 29.67 -6.01 11.40
CA PRO A 81 29.81 -4.87 10.49
C PRO A 81 31.04 -4.95 9.58
N GLU A 82 32.04 -5.75 9.94
CA GLU A 82 33.29 -5.91 9.16
C GLU A 82 33.08 -6.86 7.98
N THR A 83 32.29 -7.92 8.19
CA THR A 83 31.90 -8.88 7.13
C THR A 83 30.56 -8.55 6.48
N GLN A 84 29.80 -7.60 7.04
CA GLN A 84 28.41 -7.26 6.67
C GLN A 84 27.42 -8.45 6.78
N THR A 85 27.76 -9.50 7.53
CA THR A 85 26.93 -10.71 7.65
C THR A 85 25.92 -10.60 8.79
N CYS A 86 24.65 -10.88 8.47
CA CYS A 86 23.58 -11.09 9.44
C CYS A 86 23.51 -12.57 9.84
N ASN A 87 23.80 -12.88 11.10
CA ASN A 87 23.77 -14.22 11.68
C ASN A 87 22.49 -14.41 12.49
N ILE A 88 21.78 -15.52 12.27
CA ILE A 88 20.52 -15.85 12.96
C ILE A 88 20.71 -17.18 13.69
N PHE A 89 20.41 -17.22 14.99
CA PHE A 89 20.58 -18.38 15.85
C PHE A 89 19.20 -18.95 16.23
N THR A 90 19.01 -20.24 15.93
CA THR A 90 17.75 -20.97 16.12
C THR A 90 17.78 -21.94 17.33
N SER A 91 18.82 -21.84 18.15
CA SER A 91 18.90 -22.48 19.47
C SER A 91 19.90 -21.72 20.35
N GLY A 92 19.84 -21.91 21.68
CA GLY A 92 20.81 -21.30 22.60
C GLY A 92 20.56 -19.82 22.94
N CYS A 93 19.31 -19.43 23.17
CA CYS A 93 18.89 -18.03 23.43
C CYS A 93 19.60 -17.36 24.62
N CYS A 94 20.19 -18.16 25.52
CA CYS A 94 21.31 -17.76 26.36
C CYS A 94 22.49 -18.70 26.07
N PRO A 95 23.71 -18.20 25.83
CA PRO A 95 24.89 -19.06 25.67
C PRO A 95 25.30 -19.65 27.03
N GLY A 96 24.86 -20.89 27.27
CA GLY A 96 25.35 -21.74 28.33
C GLY A 96 26.12 -22.91 27.72
N ASN A 97 27.40 -23.03 28.07
CA ASN A 97 28.31 -24.11 27.66
C ASN A 97 28.74 -24.10 26.17
N GLY A 98 29.37 -23.01 25.75
CA GLY A 98 30.35 -22.98 24.66
C GLY A 98 31.61 -22.26 25.14
N ASN A 99 32.80 -22.74 24.79
CA ASN A 99 34.06 -22.14 25.24
C ASN A 99 34.34 -20.79 24.54
N ASP A 100 35.20 -19.99 25.16
CA ASP A 100 35.48 -18.59 24.83
C ASP A 100 35.61 -18.26 23.33
N GLU A 101 34.70 -17.41 22.84
CA GLU A 101 35.10 -16.18 22.15
C GLU A 101 34.31 -15.00 22.73
N THR A 102 34.95 -13.85 22.90
CA THR A 102 34.31 -12.62 23.38
C THR A 102 33.45 -12.00 22.28
N GLN A 103 32.27 -12.56 22.04
CA GLN A 103 31.30 -11.98 21.09
C GLN A 103 30.96 -10.55 21.51
N THR A 104 31.33 -9.59 20.65
CA THR A 104 30.83 -8.22 20.74
C THR A 104 29.78 -7.97 19.68
N GLY A 105 28.52 -8.00 20.08
CA GLY A 105 27.38 -7.68 19.23
C GLY A 105 26.74 -6.34 19.60
N PHE A 106 25.63 -6.06 18.93
CA PHE A 106 24.83 -4.85 19.15
C PHE A 106 23.44 -5.18 19.72
N SER A 107 22.87 -4.27 20.51
CA SER A 107 21.53 -4.40 21.08
C SER A 107 20.80 -3.06 21.11
N LEU A 108 19.52 -3.08 20.75
CA LEU A 108 18.66 -1.90 20.70
C LEU A 108 17.96 -1.69 22.05
N PHE A 109 17.85 -0.44 22.49
CA PHE A 109 17.18 -0.07 23.73
C PHE A 109 16.21 1.10 23.50
N ARG A 110 15.00 0.99 24.08
CA ARG A 110 14.04 2.07 24.33
C ARG A 110 13.40 1.81 25.71
N ARG A 111 12.87 2.84 26.39
CA ARG A 111 12.39 2.73 27.78
C ARG A 111 10.91 2.39 27.90
N ASP A 112 10.16 2.66 26.85
CA ASP A 112 8.70 2.66 26.79
C ASP A 112 8.32 1.52 25.83
N LEU A 113 7.53 0.52 26.29
CA LEU A 113 7.36 -0.75 25.57
C LEU A 113 5.95 -1.45 25.69
N GLU A 114 4.84 -0.71 25.80
CA GLU A 114 3.46 -1.28 25.72
C GLU A 114 2.57 -0.60 24.68
N GLY A 115 1.93 -1.37 23.78
CA GLY A 115 0.82 -0.88 22.92
C GLY A 115 1.07 -0.88 21.41
N LEU A 116 1.88 -1.82 20.91
CA LEU A 116 2.66 -1.46 19.74
C LEU A 116 3.19 -2.64 18.90
N ILE A 117 2.48 -3.69 18.47
CA ILE A 117 3.06 -4.83 17.67
C ILE A 117 3.08 -4.58 16.12
N SER A 118 4.26 -4.36 15.48
CA SER A 118 4.50 -3.85 14.08
C SER A 118 3.27 -3.76 13.15
N GLN A 119 2.80 -2.55 12.77
CA GLN A 119 1.66 -2.48 11.84
C GLN A 119 2.16 -2.97 10.49
N PRO A 120 1.50 -3.97 9.89
CA PRO A 120 1.78 -4.31 8.49
C PRO A 120 1.52 -3.06 7.66
N ALA A 121 2.32 -2.81 6.62
CA ALA A 121 2.20 -1.61 5.79
C ALA A 121 0.84 -1.60 5.08
N GLN A 122 -0.19 -0.99 5.69
CA GLN A 122 -1.59 -1.14 5.25
C GLN A 122 -1.82 -0.62 3.83
N ASP A 123 -1.17 0.51 3.51
CA ASP A 123 -1.23 1.22 2.25
C ASP A 123 0.09 1.96 2.00
N CYS A 124 0.17 2.69 0.88
CA CYS A 124 1.38 3.38 0.46
C CYS A 124 1.84 4.54 1.37
N SER A 125 1.00 5.05 2.29
CA SER A 125 1.39 6.09 3.24
C SER A 125 2.53 5.66 4.17
N PHE A 126 2.59 4.37 4.55
CA PHE A 126 3.69 3.80 5.32
C PHE A 126 5.05 4.03 4.64
N TYR A 127 5.11 3.77 3.33
CA TYR A 127 6.32 3.93 2.54
C TYR A 127 6.66 5.41 2.29
N LYS A 128 5.64 6.28 2.15
CA LYS A 128 5.82 7.73 2.07
C LYS A 128 6.41 8.31 3.37
N ASN A 129 5.87 7.95 4.53
CA ASN A 129 6.40 8.38 5.83
C ASN A 129 7.81 7.80 6.11
N ALA A 130 8.14 6.65 5.49
CA ALA A 130 9.49 6.08 5.48
C ALA A 130 10.43 6.68 4.40
N GLY A 131 10.05 7.78 3.75
CA GLY A 131 10.88 8.51 2.78
C GLY A 131 11.24 7.71 1.52
N GLN A 132 10.42 6.72 1.14
CA GLN A 132 10.66 5.89 -0.04
C GLN A 132 10.16 6.60 -1.32
N PRO A 133 10.82 6.36 -2.48
CA PRO A 133 10.41 6.95 -3.76
C PRO A 133 9.15 6.29 -4.34
N THR A 134 8.60 6.89 -5.40
CA THR A 134 7.57 6.26 -6.25
C THR A 134 8.08 4.94 -6.83
N GLY A 135 7.28 3.86 -6.74
CA GLY A 135 7.71 2.52 -7.12
C GLY A 135 6.70 1.42 -6.83
N VAL A 136 7.10 0.16 -7.02
CA VAL A 136 6.29 -1.01 -6.68
C VAL A 136 6.66 -1.50 -5.27
N TYR A 137 5.64 -1.68 -4.42
CA TYR A 137 5.78 -2.12 -3.03
C TYR A 137 4.75 -3.20 -2.72
N THR A 138 4.95 -3.96 -1.64
CA THR A 138 3.98 -4.93 -1.13
C THR A 138 3.34 -4.38 0.14
N ILE A 139 2.04 -4.08 0.07
CA ILE A 139 1.23 -3.64 1.22
C ILE A 139 0.47 -4.84 1.80
N TYR A 140 0.10 -4.74 3.08
CA TYR A 140 -0.50 -5.81 3.87
C TYR A 140 -1.78 -5.31 4.57
N PRO A 141 -2.88 -5.07 3.85
CA PRO A 141 -4.16 -4.70 4.46
C PRO A 141 -4.62 -5.73 5.50
N GLU A 142 -5.35 -5.30 6.52
CA GLU A 142 -5.87 -6.11 7.65
C GLU A 142 -6.43 -7.48 7.24
N HIS A 143 -7.09 -7.55 6.08
CA HIS A 143 -7.78 -8.75 5.59
C HIS A 143 -7.05 -9.48 4.46
N VAL A 144 -5.82 -9.07 4.12
CA VAL A 144 -4.98 -9.72 3.10
C VAL A 144 -3.59 -10.02 3.68
N PRO A 145 -3.47 -11.01 4.59
CA PRO A 145 -2.23 -11.26 5.35
C PRO A 145 -1.05 -11.71 4.48
N ASN A 146 -1.31 -12.25 3.28
CA ASN A 146 -0.29 -12.62 2.30
C ASN A 146 0.35 -11.39 1.62
N GLY A 147 -0.26 -10.21 1.77
CA GLY A 147 0.11 -8.97 1.08
C GLY A 147 -0.35 -8.91 -0.37
N ILE A 148 -0.34 -7.70 -0.92
CA ILE A 148 -0.59 -7.39 -2.33
C ILE A 148 0.48 -6.44 -2.85
N SER A 149 1.00 -6.72 -4.05
CA SER A 149 1.90 -5.79 -4.74
C SER A 149 1.09 -4.68 -5.40
N VAL A 150 1.51 -3.44 -5.18
CA VAL A 150 0.87 -2.21 -5.65
C VAL A 150 1.90 -1.23 -6.20
N TYR A 151 1.48 -0.30 -7.03
CA TYR A 151 2.29 0.88 -7.35
C TYR A 151 1.96 2.00 -6.37
N CYS A 152 2.97 2.48 -5.65
CA CYS A 152 2.86 3.63 -4.78
C CYS A 152 3.37 4.88 -5.51
N ASP A 153 2.52 5.89 -5.59
CA ASP A 153 2.84 7.23 -6.09
C ASP A 153 3.13 8.14 -4.88
N MET A 154 4.38 8.60 -4.81
CA MET A 154 4.94 9.40 -3.72
C MET A 154 5.20 10.86 -4.10
N ASP A 155 5.17 11.16 -5.40
CA ASP A 155 5.56 12.47 -5.93
C ASP A 155 4.35 13.41 -6.09
N GLU A 156 3.20 12.86 -6.50
CA GLU A 156 2.02 13.67 -6.81
C GLU A 156 1.19 13.92 -5.53
N ASP A 157 0.91 15.19 -5.22
CA ASP A 157 -0.08 15.61 -4.21
C ASP A 157 0.19 15.07 -2.78
N ASP A 158 1.43 15.27 -2.30
CA ASP A 158 1.96 14.78 -1.01
C ASP A 158 2.06 13.24 -0.90
N GLY A 159 1.92 12.51 -2.01
CA GLY A 159 2.33 11.11 -2.11
C GLY A 159 1.54 10.13 -1.25
N GLY A 160 2.10 8.93 -1.04
CA GLY A 160 1.45 7.87 -0.27
C GLY A 160 0.19 7.29 -0.92
N TRP A 161 0.04 7.46 -2.23
CA TRP A 161 -1.13 7.02 -2.99
C TRP A 161 -0.97 5.59 -3.50
N THR A 162 -1.90 4.72 -3.13
CA THR A 162 -2.01 3.35 -3.68
C THR A 162 -2.73 3.42 -5.03
N VAL A 163 -2.03 3.16 -6.14
CA VAL A 163 -2.65 3.12 -7.48
C VAL A 163 -3.48 1.84 -7.64
N ILE A 164 -4.74 2.00 -8.09
CA ILE A 164 -5.69 0.91 -8.32
C ILE A 164 -5.99 0.69 -9.82
N GLN A 165 -5.75 1.70 -10.65
CA GLN A 165 -5.82 1.62 -12.11
C GLN A 165 -4.76 2.52 -12.73
N ARG A 166 -4.11 2.05 -13.80
CA ARG A 166 -3.12 2.85 -14.55
C ARG A 166 -3.21 2.57 -16.05
N ARG A 167 -3.28 3.63 -16.86
CA ARG A 167 -3.25 3.61 -18.34
C ARG A 167 -2.33 4.73 -18.83
N PHE A 168 -1.48 4.47 -19.82
CA PHE A 168 -0.60 5.47 -20.45
C PHE A 168 -0.03 5.12 -21.82
N ASN A 169 -0.19 3.89 -22.33
CA ASN A 169 0.40 3.44 -23.59
C ASN A 169 -0.41 2.38 -24.37
N GLY A 170 -1.51 1.85 -23.83
CA GLY A 170 -2.32 0.84 -24.51
C GLY A 170 -1.65 -0.53 -24.64
N SER A 171 -0.67 -0.83 -23.77
CA SER A 171 0.03 -2.12 -23.75
C SER A 171 -0.78 -3.24 -23.12
N VAL A 172 -1.86 -2.92 -22.38
CA VAL A 172 -2.78 -3.88 -21.80
C VAL A 172 -4.20 -3.62 -22.32
N ASP A 173 -4.84 -4.68 -22.82
CA ASP A 173 -6.27 -4.68 -23.11
C ASP A 173 -7.08 -4.78 -21.81
N PHE A 174 -8.14 -3.97 -21.70
CA PHE A 174 -9.05 -3.87 -20.57
C PHE A 174 -10.45 -4.45 -20.88
N TYR A 175 -10.70 -5.00 -22.07
CA TYR A 175 -11.93 -5.73 -22.36
C TYR A 175 -11.91 -7.16 -21.78
N ARG A 176 -11.90 -7.22 -20.45
CA ARG A 176 -11.72 -8.45 -19.67
C ARG A 176 -13.02 -9.02 -19.13
N ASN A 177 -12.98 -10.29 -18.74
CA ASN A 177 -14.11 -10.99 -18.11
C ASN A 177 -14.23 -10.67 -16.61
N TRP A 178 -15.28 -11.16 -15.96
CA TRP A 178 -15.59 -10.89 -14.55
C TRP A 178 -14.50 -11.37 -13.58
N GLU A 179 -13.97 -12.57 -13.77
CA GLU A 179 -12.96 -13.16 -12.88
C GLU A 179 -11.57 -12.52 -13.07
N GLU A 180 -11.25 -12.05 -14.28
CA GLU A 180 -10.09 -11.19 -14.54
C GLU A 180 -10.24 -9.82 -13.83
N TYR A 181 -11.38 -9.15 -13.97
CA TYR A 181 -11.62 -7.87 -13.31
C TYR A 181 -11.65 -7.96 -11.78
N LYS A 182 -12.11 -9.10 -11.25
CA LYS A 182 -12.07 -9.46 -9.84
C LYS A 182 -10.63 -9.63 -9.32
N SER A 183 -9.82 -10.42 -10.01
CA SER A 183 -8.47 -10.81 -9.56
C SER A 183 -7.39 -9.77 -9.86
N GLY A 184 -7.59 -8.95 -10.89
CA GLY A 184 -6.63 -7.96 -11.37
C GLY A 184 -5.82 -8.46 -12.56
N PHE A 185 -5.35 -7.55 -13.39
CA PHE A 185 -4.64 -7.86 -14.63
C PHE A 185 -3.69 -6.74 -15.06
N GLY A 186 -2.76 -7.07 -15.94
CA GLY A 186 -1.67 -6.18 -16.37
C GLY A 186 -0.42 -6.34 -15.49
N ASN A 187 0.34 -5.26 -15.32
CA ASN A 187 1.53 -5.23 -14.47
C ASN A 187 1.53 -3.96 -13.62
N VAL A 188 1.71 -4.08 -12.30
CA VAL A 188 1.72 -2.93 -11.37
C VAL A 188 2.79 -1.89 -11.70
N ALA A 189 3.93 -2.29 -12.28
CA ALA A 189 4.94 -1.34 -12.78
C ALA A 189 4.49 -0.58 -14.05
N GLY A 190 3.53 -1.13 -14.80
CA GLY A 190 3.00 -0.62 -16.07
C GLY A 190 1.49 -0.35 -16.02
N GLU A 191 0.78 -0.64 -17.11
CA GLU A 191 -0.69 -0.57 -17.13
C GLU A 191 -1.31 -1.76 -16.37
N HIS A 192 -2.32 -1.49 -15.55
CA HIS A 192 -2.98 -2.51 -14.76
C HIS A 192 -4.36 -2.09 -14.23
N TRP A 193 -5.16 -3.09 -13.88
CA TRP A 193 -6.26 -3.01 -12.92
C TRP A 193 -5.89 -3.84 -11.69
N LEU A 194 -5.95 -3.27 -10.49
CA LEU A 194 -5.51 -3.95 -9.26
C LEU A 194 -6.40 -5.15 -8.87
N GLY A 195 -7.63 -5.23 -9.40
CA GLY A 195 -8.59 -6.28 -9.10
C GLY A 195 -9.65 -5.82 -8.10
N ASN A 196 -10.92 -6.03 -8.43
CA ASN A 196 -12.04 -5.58 -7.60
C ASN A 196 -12.00 -6.21 -6.20
N GLU A 197 -11.50 -7.44 -6.05
CA GLU A 197 -11.35 -8.05 -4.74
C GLU A 197 -10.29 -7.31 -3.91
N ASN A 198 -9.13 -7.00 -4.48
CA ASN A 198 -8.08 -6.25 -3.79
C ASN A 198 -8.53 -4.83 -3.41
N ILE A 199 -9.28 -4.15 -4.29
CA ILE A 199 -9.86 -2.82 -4.04
C ILE A 199 -10.93 -2.87 -2.93
N TYR A 200 -11.73 -3.95 -2.87
CA TYR A 200 -12.68 -4.20 -1.78
C TYR A 200 -11.95 -4.42 -0.45
N GLN A 201 -10.96 -5.32 -0.42
CA GLN A 201 -10.20 -5.63 0.79
C GLN A 201 -9.38 -4.43 1.31
N LEU A 202 -8.99 -3.49 0.43
CA LEU A 202 -8.41 -2.20 0.81
C LEU A 202 -9.43 -1.23 1.42
N THR A 203 -10.61 -1.10 0.80
CA THR A 203 -11.57 -0.02 1.14
C THR A 203 -12.62 -0.41 2.19
N ARG A 204 -12.82 -1.70 2.47
CA ARG A 204 -13.72 -2.15 3.56
C ARG A 204 -13.28 -1.59 4.92
N GLY A 205 -14.26 -1.14 5.71
CA GLY A 205 -14.05 -0.57 7.04
C GLY A 205 -13.30 0.76 7.12
N ASN A 206 -12.85 1.34 5.99
CA ASN A 206 -11.89 2.44 5.98
C ASN A 206 -12.30 3.59 5.03
N SER A 207 -12.09 4.83 5.45
CA SER A 207 -12.37 6.00 4.61
C SER A 207 -11.15 6.34 3.75
N TYR A 208 -11.24 6.05 2.45
CA TYR A 208 -10.23 6.44 1.46
C TYR A 208 -10.72 7.63 0.62
N VAL A 209 -9.83 8.57 0.36
CA VAL A 209 -9.97 9.57 -0.71
C VAL A 209 -9.61 8.90 -2.03
N LEU A 210 -10.43 9.05 -3.06
CA LEU A 210 -10.05 8.71 -4.44
C LEU A 210 -9.52 9.97 -5.14
N ARG A 211 -8.37 9.83 -5.80
CA ARG A 211 -7.88 10.78 -6.81
C ARG A 211 -7.85 10.08 -8.17
N ILE A 212 -8.26 10.81 -9.20
CA ILE A 212 -8.13 10.40 -10.60
C ILE A 212 -7.31 11.47 -11.32
N ASP A 213 -6.21 11.06 -11.96
CA ASP A 213 -5.41 11.91 -12.83
C ASP A 213 -5.63 11.52 -14.30
N LEU A 214 -5.73 12.52 -15.17
CA LEU A 214 -6.05 12.39 -16.60
C LEU A 214 -5.02 13.16 -17.45
N GLN A 215 -4.66 12.61 -18.62
CA GLN A 215 -3.90 13.35 -19.63
C GLN A 215 -4.46 13.09 -21.04
N ALA A 216 -4.69 14.13 -21.82
CA ALA A 216 -5.12 14.07 -23.22
C ALA A 216 -3.92 14.00 -24.19
N PHE A 217 -4.17 13.74 -25.48
CA PHE A 217 -3.10 13.48 -26.46
C PHE A 217 -2.27 14.72 -26.85
N ASP A 218 -2.89 15.89 -26.80
CA ASP A 218 -2.27 17.22 -26.90
C ASP A 218 -1.29 17.53 -25.74
N GLY A 219 -1.38 16.79 -24.64
CA GLY A 219 -0.58 16.96 -23.43
C GLY A 219 -1.33 17.58 -22.26
N THR A 220 -2.55 18.10 -22.47
CA THR A 220 -3.40 18.73 -21.44
C THR A 220 -3.64 17.77 -20.28
N LYS A 221 -3.55 18.27 -19.03
CA LYS A 221 -3.66 17.47 -17.80
C LYS A 221 -4.85 17.92 -16.94
N GLY A 222 -5.53 16.97 -16.33
CA GLY A 222 -6.64 17.19 -15.42
C GLY A 222 -6.58 16.23 -14.22
N TYR A 223 -7.21 16.60 -13.11
CA TYR A 223 -7.48 15.70 -12.00
C TYR A 223 -8.81 16.01 -11.32
N VAL A 224 -9.36 15.03 -10.62
CA VAL A 224 -10.50 15.16 -9.71
C VAL A 224 -10.27 14.34 -8.45
N LYS A 225 -10.82 14.79 -7.32
CA LYS A 225 -10.79 14.09 -6.03
C LYS A 225 -12.19 13.97 -5.43
N TYR A 226 -12.46 12.82 -4.82
CA TYR A 226 -13.70 12.54 -4.08
C TYR A 226 -13.36 12.16 -2.64
N PHE A 227 -14.08 12.73 -1.67
CA PHE A 227 -13.75 12.61 -0.25
C PHE A 227 -13.88 11.19 0.28
N THR A 228 -14.79 10.37 -0.24
CA THR A 228 -14.86 8.95 0.11
C THR A 228 -14.97 8.10 -1.14
N PHE A 229 -14.32 6.95 -1.13
CA PHE A 229 -14.43 5.90 -2.13
C PHE A 229 -14.35 4.55 -1.42
N THR A 230 -15.38 3.74 -1.62
CA THR A 230 -15.36 2.31 -1.31
C THR A 230 -16.07 1.53 -2.41
N ILE A 231 -15.86 0.22 -2.44
CA ILE A 231 -16.74 -0.71 -3.14
C ILE A 231 -17.32 -1.74 -2.16
N ALA A 232 -18.47 -2.30 -2.51
CA ALA A 232 -19.06 -3.43 -1.79
C ALA A 232 -18.34 -4.76 -2.09
N GLU A 233 -18.66 -5.82 -1.37
CA GLU A 233 -18.20 -7.17 -1.69
C GLU A 233 -18.80 -7.74 -2.99
N ARG A 234 -18.27 -8.90 -3.41
CA ARG A 234 -18.74 -9.65 -4.59
C ARG A 234 -20.26 -9.90 -4.61
N THR A 235 -20.90 -10.14 -3.46
CA THR A 235 -22.35 -10.43 -3.40
C THR A 235 -23.25 -9.24 -3.72
N ASP A 236 -22.70 -8.03 -3.76
CA ASP A 236 -23.35 -6.84 -4.31
C ASP A 236 -22.58 -6.29 -5.53
N ASP A 237 -21.93 -7.20 -6.28
CA ASP A 237 -21.24 -6.95 -7.56
C ASP A 237 -20.25 -5.78 -7.53
N TYR A 238 -19.48 -5.66 -6.43
CA TYR A 238 -18.47 -4.62 -6.27
C TYR A 238 -18.99 -3.18 -6.48
N ARG A 239 -20.24 -2.94 -6.06
CA ARG A 239 -20.94 -1.64 -6.19
C ARG A 239 -20.09 -0.48 -5.71
N LEU A 240 -20.02 0.59 -6.51
CA LEU A 240 -19.37 1.85 -6.14
C LEU A 240 -20.17 2.61 -5.07
N SER A 241 -19.47 3.03 -4.02
CA SER A 241 -19.91 4.14 -3.16
C SER A 241 -18.88 5.24 -3.24
N ILE A 242 -19.26 6.38 -3.82
CA ILE A 242 -18.41 7.58 -3.91
C ILE A 242 -19.09 8.74 -3.18
N GLY A 243 -18.31 9.47 -2.40
CA GLY A 243 -18.79 10.55 -1.55
C GLY A 243 -18.81 11.90 -2.25
N GLU A 244 -19.00 12.95 -1.45
CA GLU A 244 -18.91 14.33 -1.89
C GLU A 244 -17.58 14.60 -2.60
N TYR A 245 -17.67 15.45 -3.62
CA TYR A 245 -16.53 15.96 -4.37
C TYR A 245 -15.64 16.87 -3.48
N CYS A 246 -14.33 16.82 -3.72
CA CYS A 246 -13.31 17.52 -2.91
C CYS A 246 -12.59 18.64 -3.67
N LYS A 247 -11.94 18.33 -4.79
CA LYS A 247 -11.15 19.30 -5.59
C LYS A 247 -10.82 18.77 -6.98
N ASN A 248 -10.93 19.61 -8.00
CA ASN A 248 -10.57 19.32 -9.39
C ASN A 248 -9.66 20.40 -10.01
N ASN A 249 -9.20 20.13 -11.24
CA ASN A 249 -8.94 21.17 -12.24
C ASN A 249 -9.50 20.80 -13.64
N VAL A 250 -10.54 19.96 -13.70
CA VAL A 250 -11.22 19.52 -14.93
C VAL A 250 -12.41 20.41 -15.34
N GLY A 251 -12.79 21.40 -14.53
CA GLY A 251 -13.90 22.32 -14.80
C GLY A 251 -15.12 22.10 -13.89
N GLU A 252 -16.10 23.00 -13.92
CA GLU A 252 -17.27 22.95 -13.02
C GLU A 252 -18.15 21.71 -13.29
N ASP A 253 -18.42 21.38 -14.55
CA ASP A 253 -19.14 20.15 -14.91
C ASP A 253 -18.29 18.88 -14.70
N GLY A 254 -16.96 19.02 -14.60
CA GLY A 254 -16.01 17.90 -14.56
C GLY A 254 -16.28 16.90 -13.43
N ASP A 255 -16.89 17.37 -12.34
CA ASP A 255 -17.17 16.58 -11.14
C ASP A 255 -18.34 15.59 -11.33
N TYR A 256 -19.24 15.85 -12.28
CA TYR A 256 -20.36 14.95 -12.63
C TYR A 256 -19.91 13.61 -13.23
N GLY A 257 -18.63 13.45 -13.57
CA GLY A 257 -18.07 12.22 -14.14
C GLY A 257 -18.35 10.98 -13.29
N MET A 258 -17.59 10.76 -12.20
CA MET A 258 -17.80 9.58 -11.36
C MET A 258 -19.03 9.66 -10.45
N LEU A 259 -19.61 10.85 -10.23
CA LEU A 259 -20.88 10.97 -9.50
C LEU A 259 -22.03 10.28 -10.22
N PHE A 260 -22.04 10.28 -11.56
CA PHE A 260 -23.02 9.53 -12.34
C PHE A 260 -22.93 8.00 -12.12
N ASN A 261 -21.73 7.49 -11.86
CA ASN A 261 -21.48 6.08 -11.55
C ASN A 261 -21.78 5.68 -10.09
N ASN A 262 -22.14 6.63 -9.22
CA ASN A 262 -22.38 6.34 -7.81
C ASN A 262 -23.52 5.33 -7.63
N ASN A 263 -23.43 4.46 -6.62
CA ASN A 263 -24.37 3.38 -6.32
C ASN A 263 -24.53 2.32 -7.45
N ALA A 264 -23.77 2.40 -8.54
CA ALA A 264 -23.81 1.42 -9.62
C ALA A 264 -22.96 0.18 -9.32
N LYS A 265 -23.45 -0.99 -9.75
CA LYS A 265 -22.74 -2.28 -9.71
C LYS A 265 -21.64 -2.33 -10.78
N PHE A 266 -20.54 -3.01 -10.50
CA PHE A 266 -19.52 -3.29 -11.51
C PHE A 266 -20.05 -4.30 -12.52
N LYS A 267 -19.66 -4.17 -13.79
CA LYS A 267 -20.15 -5.00 -14.91
C LYS A 267 -19.04 -5.26 -15.91
N THR A 268 -19.08 -6.41 -16.58
CA THR A 268 -18.12 -6.87 -17.61
C THR A 268 -18.85 -7.51 -18.78
N GLN A 269 -18.16 -7.89 -19.86
CA GLN A 269 -18.79 -8.41 -21.09
C GLN A 269 -19.68 -9.66 -20.89
N ASP A 270 -19.37 -10.41 -19.84
CA ASP A 270 -19.94 -11.67 -19.36
C ASP A 270 -20.84 -11.51 -18.11
N HIS A 271 -20.86 -10.32 -17.49
CA HIS A 271 -21.60 -10.01 -16.27
C HIS A 271 -22.18 -8.59 -16.35
N ASP A 272 -23.17 -8.40 -17.24
CA ASP A 272 -23.84 -7.11 -17.47
C ASP A 272 -25.35 -7.31 -17.76
N ASP A 273 -26.18 -6.64 -16.97
CA ASP A 273 -27.65 -6.64 -17.00
C ASP A 273 -28.24 -5.40 -17.72
N THR A 274 -27.42 -4.46 -18.17
CA THR A 274 -27.85 -3.14 -18.70
C THR A 274 -28.41 -3.18 -20.12
N ALA A 275 -28.53 -4.39 -20.69
CA ALA A 275 -29.13 -4.66 -21.99
C ALA A 275 -30.49 -3.95 -22.14
N ARG A 276 -30.74 -3.40 -23.32
CA ARG A 276 -31.99 -2.69 -23.65
C ARG A 276 -32.51 -3.15 -25.01
N PRO A 277 -33.82 -3.03 -25.29
CA PRO A 277 -34.39 -3.41 -26.59
C PRO A 277 -33.59 -2.77 -27.73
N ASN A 278 -33.11 -3.62 -28.66
CA ASN A 278 -32.27 -3.24 -29.80
C ASN A 278 -30.92 -2.56 -29.45
N SER A 279 -30.37 -2.79 -28.24
CA SER A 279 -29.05 -2.32 -27.82
C SER A 279 -28.24 -3.41 -27.12
N LEU A 280 -26.94 -3.45 -27.40
CA LEU A 280 -25.98 -4.20 -26.59
C LEU A 280 -25.95 -3.71 -25.13
N PRO A 281 -25.52 -4.55 -24.17
CA PRO A 281 -25.14 -4.13 -22.82
C PRO A 281 -24.03 -3.08 -22.84
N CYS A 282 -23.90 -2.30 -21.76
CA CYS A 282 -22.97 -1.19 -21.67
C CYS A 282 -21.50 -1.62 -21.70
N SER A 283 -21.12 -2.76 -21.10
CA SER A 283 -19.77 -3.31 -21.14
C SER A 283 -19.32 -3.68 -22.56
N GLN A 284 -20.23 -4.26 -23.35
CA GLN A 284 -20.01 -4.60 -24.75
C GLN A 284 -20.02 -3.35 -25.65
N LYS A 285 -20.90 -2.38 -25.36
CA LYS A 285 -21.01 -1.12 -26.11
C LYS A 285 -19.84 -0.15 -25.88
N LEU A 286 -19.27 -0.14 -24.67
CA LEU A 286 -18.14 0.73 -24.28
C LEU A 286 -16.81 -0.04 -24.17
N HIS A 287 -16.83 -1.32 -24.55
CA HIS A 287 -15.68 -2.23 -24.69
C HIS A 287 -14.75 -2.27 -23.47
N SER A 288 -15.34 -2.30 -22.26
CA SER A 288 -14.60 -2.31 -20.98
C SER A 288 -15.42 -2.89 -19.82
N GLY A 289 -14.78 -3.11 -18.67
CA GLY A 289 -15.47 -3.36 -17.39
C GLY A 289 -15.48 -2.12 -16.50
N TRP A 290 -16.66 -1.77 -15.95
CA TRP A 290 -16.87 -0.54 -15.17
C TRP A 290 -18.15 -0.59 -14.33
N TRP A 291 -18.36 0.42 -13.48
CA TRP A 291 -19.60 0.63 -12.71
C TRP A 291 -20.73 1.25 -13.56
N PHE A 292 -21.21 0.54 -14.57
CA PHE A 292 -22.22 1.09 -15.50
C PHE A 292 -23.63 1.19 -14.88
N GLN A 293 -24.27 2.35 -15.06
CA GLN A 293 -25.71 2.52 -14.88
C GLN A 293 -26.48 1.89 -16.05
N GLN A 294 -27.82 1.83 -15.97
CA GLN A 294 -28.68 1.39 -17.10
C GLN A 294 -28.40 2.17 -18.40
N TYR A 295 -28.04 3.45 -18.29
CA TYR A 295 -27.69 4.34 -19.40
C TYR A 295 -26.17 4.41 -19.67
N CYS A 296 -25.42 3.42 -19.19
CA CYS A 296 -23.98 3.28 -19.26
C CYS A 296 -23.23 4.26 -18.34
N SER A 297 -22.38 5.14 -18.86
CA SER A 297 -21.63 6.11 -18.05
C SER A 297 -21.14 7.29 -18.90
N THR A 298 -20.90 8.40 -18.21
CA THR A 298 -20.22 9.63 -18.66
C THR A 298 -18.68 9.52 -18.58
N VAL A 299 -18.15 8.38 -18.11
CA VAL A 299 -16.72 8.12 -17.90
C VAL A 299 -16.40 6.67 -18.29
N ASN A 300 -15.35 6.46 -19.08
CA ASN A 300 -14.89 5.13 -19.48
C ASN A 300 -13.36 5.02 -19.33
N LEU A 301 -12.80 5.12 -18.13
CA LEU A 301 -11.33 5.07 -17.95
C LEU A 301 -10.72 3.70 -18.29
N ASN A 302 -11.55 2.66 -18.35
CA ASN A 302 -11.14 1.32 -18.77
C ASN A 302 -11.34 1.05 -20.27
N GLY A 303 -11.78 2.04 -21.06
CA GLY A 303 -11.97 1.92 -22.50
C GLY A 303 -10.69 1.69 -23.30
N LYS A 304 -10.85 1.58 -24.61
CA LYS A 304 -9.79 1.40 -25.61
C LYS A 304 -8.83 2.59 -25.63
N TRP A 305 -7.53 2.31 -25.60
CA TRP A 305 -6.51 3.37 -25.71
C TRP A 305 -6.40 3.83 -27.16
N THR A 306 -6.86 5.05 -27.45
CA THR A 306 -6.75 5.72 -28.76
C THR A 306 -6.88 7.24 -28.57
N ALA A 307 -6.52 8.04 -29.59
CA ALA A 307 -6.79 9.48 -29.66
C ALA A 307 -8.10 9.83 -30.39
N ASP A 308 -8.78 8.83 -30.96
CA ASP A 308 -10.03 8.99 -31.73
C ASP A 308 -11.20 9.51 -30.87
N ASP A 309 -12.22 10.04 -31.53
CA ASP A 309 -13.54 10.26 -30.93
C ASP A 309 -14.36 8.97 -31.02
N SER A 310 -14.48 8.22 -29.93
CA SER A 310 -15.31 7.01 -29.88
C SER A 310 -15.84 6.71 -28.49
N ILE A 311 -17.06 6.18 -28.42
CA ILE A 311 -17.71 5.79 -27.15
C ILE A 311 -16.93 4.70 -26.40
N ASP A 312 -16.27 3.80 -27.13
CA ASP A 312 -15.43 2.72 -26.58
C ASP A 312 -14.04 3.19 -26.14
N SER A 313 -13.65 4.42 -26.45
CA SER A 313 -12.34 4.97 -26.08
C SER A 313 -12.21 5.19 -24.57
N MET A 314 -10.97 5.27 -24.09
CA MET A 314 -10.68 5.71 -22.73
C MET A 314 -11.04 7.20 -22.57
N ASN A 315 -12.22 7.55 -22.04
CA ASN A 315 -12.73 8.92 -22.05
C ASN A 315 -13.30 9.42 -20.69
N TRP A 316 -13.44 10.75 -20.59
CA TRP A 316 -14.12 11.45 -19.49
C TRP A 316 -14.95 12.61 -20.07
N GLN A 317 -16.28 12.46 -20.10
CA GLN A 317 -17.16 13.31 -20.88
C GLN A 317 -17.05 14.79 -20.52
N TYR A 318 -17.03 15.14 -19.23
CA TYR A 318 -17.12 16.53 -18.78
C TYR A 318 -15.77 17.26 -18.67
N TRP A 319 -14.69 16.72 -19.25
CA TRP A 319 -13.37 17.36 -19.21
C TRP A 319 -12.89 17.86 -20.58
N ASN A 320 -13.34 17.24 -21.67
CA ASN A 320 -12.97 17.62 -23.03
C ASN A 320 -14.20 18.17 -23.76
N PRO A 321 -14.10 19.26 -24.56
CA PRO A 321 -15.21 19.72 -25.41
C PRO A 321 -15.72 18.63 -26.38
N TYR A 322 -14.89 17.63 -26.68
CA TYR A 322 -15.28 16.41 -27.37
C TYR A 322 -15.55 15.29 -26.36
N TYR A 323 -16.84 15.10 -26.03
CA TYR A 323 -17.35 14.16 -25.02
C TYR A 323 -16.79 12.73 -25.07
N THR A 324 -16.33 12.26 -26.24
CA THR A 324 -15.85 10.89 -26.46
C THR A 324 -14.40 10.84 -26.96
N ARG A 325 -13.63 11.92 -26.78
CA ARG A 325 -12.20 11.96 -27.13
C ARG A 325 -11.41 11.03 -26.23
N GLY A 326 -10.68 10.10 -26.84
CA GLY A 326 -9.78 9.21 -26.13
C GLY A 326 -8.62 9.94 -25.45
N LEU A 327 -8.30 9.51 -24.23
CA LEU A 327 -7.26 10.05 -23.37
C LEU A 327 -5.94 9.30 -23.56
N LYS A 328 -4.83 10.00 -23.38
CA LYS A 328 -3.46 9.44 -23.46
C LYS A 328 -3.06 8.74 -22.16
N LYS A 329 -3.50 9.24 -21.01
CA LYS A 329 -3.27 8.63 -19.69
C LYS A 329 -4.49 8.72 -18.78
N SER A 330 -4.61 7.73 -17.90
CA SER A 330 -5.50 7.69 -16.74
C SER A 330 -4.74 7.07 -15.57
N SER A 331 -4.98 7.55 -14.35
CA SER A 331 -4.53 6.88 -13.13
C SER A 331 -5.56 7.07 -12.03
N MET A 332 -6.17 5.99 -11.55
CA MET A 332 -7.00 6.00 -10.34
C MET A 332 -6.14 5.56 -9.17
N LYS A 333 -6.13 6.35 -8.08
CA LYS A 333 -5.33 6.05 -6.89
C LYS A 333 -6.03 6.50 -5.61
N ILE A 334 -5.85 5.73 -4.56
CA ILE A 334 -6.53 5.92 -3.27
C ILE A 334 -5.52 6.19 -2.16
N ARG A 335 -5.89 7.01 -1.19
CA ARG A 335 -5.14 7.25 0.04
C ARG A 335 -6.10 7.33 1.21
N ARG A 336 -5.73 6.76 2.36
CA ARG A 336 -6.52 6.84 3.59
C ARG A 336 -6.64 8.32 4.03
N LYS A 337 -7.76 8.68 4.67
CA LYS A 337 -7.92 9.99 5.32
C LYS A 337 -7.02 10.16 6.53
#